data_AF-A0A0F8X6T3-F1
#
_entry.id   AF-A0A0F8X6T3-F1
#
_cell.length_a   1.000
_cell.length_b   1.000
_cell.length_c   1.000
_cell.angle_alpha   90.00
_cell.angle_beta   90.00
_cell.angle_gamma   90.00
#
_symmetry.space_group_name_H-M   'P 1'
#
loop_
_entity.id
_entity.type
_entity.pdbx_description
1 polymer ?
#
loop_
_entity_poly.entity_id
_entity_poly.type
_entity_poly.pdbx_seq_one_letter_code
_entity_poly.pdbx_strand_id
1 'polypeptide(L)'
;TPEIAPKLPQALNQFFMRLEIPNPDIHAIAIITQTMENTTKNQRLPLILDIDVFSKINFINSDEEMWKEFEKLRKFKNDVFFYSITEKTKELFK
;
A
#
# COMPACT_ATOMS: atom_id res chain seq x y z
N THR A 1 -0.32 -3.22 14.50
CA THR A 1 -1.16 -2.06 14.87
C THR A 1 -0.24 -0.93 15.23
N PRO A 2 -0.64 0.34 15.06
CA PRO A 2 0.21 1.46 15.49
C PRO A 2 0.47 1.36 17.00
N GLU A 3 1.70 1.66 17.40
CA GLU A 3 2.08 1.65 18.81
C GLU A 3 1.52 2.90 19.51
N ILE A 4 0.89 2.70 20.67
CA ILE A 4 0.38 3.77 21.52
C ILE A 4 1.24 3.79 22.78
N ALA A 5 1.56 4.99 23.27
CA ALA A 5 2.30 5.13 24.51
C ALA A 5 1.61 4.32 25.64
N PRO A 6 2.36 3.54 26.44
CA PRO A 6 1.80 2.48 27.28
C PRO A 6 0.89 2.98 28.42
N LYS A 7 0.95 4.28 28.74
CA LYS A 7 0.12 4.90 29.79
C LYS A 7 -1.22 5.44 29.29
N LEU A 8 -1.46 5.44 27.98
CA LEU A 8 -2.73 5.89 27.40
C LEU A 8 -3.70 4.72 27.25
N PRO A 9 -5.02 5.00 27.13
CA PRO A 9 -5.97 4.01 26.66
C PRO A 9 -5.50 3.40 25.32
N GLN A 10 -5.44 2.07 25.25
CA GLN A 10 -4.92 1.36 24.08
C GLN A 10 -5.97 1.17 22.97
N ALA A 11 -7.20 1.62 23.19
CA ALA A 11 -8.26 1.55 22.20
C ALA A 11 -8.08 2.64 21.13
N LEU A 12 -8.15 2.24 19.87
CA LEU A 12 -8.15 3.15 18.73
C LEU A 12 -9.57 3.28 18.19
N ASN A 13 -10.08 4.51 18.18
CA ASN A 13 -11.32 4.80 17.46
C ASN A 13 -11.07 4.93 15.95
N GLN A 14 -9.90 5.43 15.57
CA GLN A 14 -9.46 5.60 14.18
C GLN A 14 -7.93 5.67 14.13
N PHE A 15 -7.31 5.29 13.01
CA PHE A 15 -5.93 5.63 12.68
C PHE A 15 -5.79 5.87 11.18
N PHE A 16 -4.76 6.63 10.81
CA PHE A 16 -4.34 6.86 9.43
C PHE A 16 -2.82 6.78 9.35
N MET A 17 -2.30 5.97 8.44
CA MET A 17 -0.86 5.82 8.19
C MET A 17 -0.60 6.00 6.70
N ARG A 18 0.40 6.82 6.36
CA ARG A 18 0.90 7.01 5.00
C ARG A 18 2.41 6.78 4.99
N LEU A 19 2.86 5.86 4.15
CA LEU A 19 4.27 5.52 3.96
C LEU A 19 4.67 5.83 2.53
N GLU A 20 5.77 6.57 2.34
CA GLU A 20 6.36 6.80 1.02
C GLU A 20 7.64 5.96 0.91
N ILE A 21 7.61 4.96 0.03
CA ILE A 21 8.68 3.98 -0.14
C ILE A 21 9.36 4.22 -1.50
N PRO A 22 10.59 4.75 -1.51
CA PRO A 22 11.33 4.94 -2.75
C PRO A 22 11.84 3.60 -3.28
N ASN A 23 11.80 3.42 -4.60
CA ASN A 23 12.48 2.36 -5.32
C ASN A 23 13.46 3.00 -6.33
N PRO A 24 14.75 3.12 -5.96
CA PRO A 24 15.73 3.82 -6.79
C PRO A 24 16.03 3.10 -8.10
N ASP A 25 15.92 1.77 -8.14
CA ASP A 25 16.27 0.96 -9.32
C ASP A 25 15.40 1.28 -10.54
N ILE A 26 14.15 1.69 -10.30
CA ILE A 26 13.17 2.05 -11.34
C ILE A 26 12.72 3.51 -11.25
N HIS A 27 13.41 4.34 -10.46
CA HIS A 27 13.07 5.76 -10.26
C HIS A 27 11.58 5.99 -9.88
N ALA A 28 11.04 5.12 -9.04
CA ALA A 28 9.63 5.14 -8.62
C ALA A 28 9.47 5.36 -7.12
N ILE A 29 8.28 5.78 -6.73
CA ILE A 29 7.84 5.91 -5.34
C ILE A 29 6.53 5.14 -5.22
N ALA A 30 6.43 4.29 -4.18
CA ALA A 30 5.17 3.72 -3.73
C ALA A 30 4.63 4.53 -2.56
N ILE A 31 3.34 4.81 -2.55
CA ILE A 31 2.63 5.38 -1.42
C ILE A 31 1.67 4.32 -0.90
N ILE A 32 1.86 3.91 0.35
CA ILE A 32 0.98 2.99 1.04
C ILE A 32 0.15 3.79 2.03
N THR A 33 -1.16 3.76 1.86
CA THR A 33 -2.10 4.35 2.81
C THR A 33 -2.86 3.24 3.53
N GLN A 34 -2.89 3.30 4.86
CA GLN A 34 -3.66 2.37 5.68
C GLN A 34 -4.56 3.14 6.66
N THR A 35 -5.83 2.77 6.70
CA THR A 35 -6.81 3.32 7.64
C THR A 35 -7.79 2.23 8.09
N MET A 36 -8.56 2.51 9.14
CA MET A 36 -9.64 1.64 9.61
C MET A 36 -10.98 2.36 9.58
N GLU A 37 -12.05 1.59 9.44
CA GLU A 37 -13.42 2.05 9.64
C GLU A 37 -14.01 1.53 10.96
N ASN A 38 -15.23 1.96 11.26
CA ASN A 38 -15.96 1.49 12.43
C ASN A 38 -16.14 -0.03 12.40
N THR A 39 -16.05 -0.66 13.57
CA THR A 39 -16.29 -2.11 13.71
C THR A 39 -17.69 -2.47 13.22
N THR A 40 -17.76 -3.52 12.40
CA THR A 40 -19.03 -4.06 11.90
C THR A 40 -19.84 -4.75 12.99
N LYS A 41 -21.13 -4.98 12.74
CA LYS A 41 -22.03 -5.76 13.62
C LYS A 41 -21.48 -7.13 14.01
N ASN A 42 -20.63 -7.72 13.16
CA ASN A 42 -20.03 -9.04 13.35
C ASN A 42 -18.68 -8.97 14.09
N GLN A 43 -18.39 -7.86 14.78
CA GLN A 43 -17.13 -7.63 15.51
C GLN A 43 -15.87 -7.72 14.63
N ARG A 44 -16.00 -7.49 13.32
CA ARG A 44 -14.85 -7.37 12.40
C ARG A 44 -14.47 -5.91 12.24
N LEU A 45 -13.17 -5.64 12.28
CA LEU A 45 -12.58 -4.34 11.99
C LEU A 45 -12.26 -4.23 10.49
N PRO A 46 -12.92 -3.34 9.72
CA PRO A 46 -12.53 -3.08 8.35
C PRO A 46 -11.19 -2.35 8.31
N LEU A 47 -10.28 -2.85 7.47
CA LEU A 47 -8.99 -2.22 7.18
C LEU A 47 -8.94 -1.91 5.69
N ILE A 48 -8.64 -0.66 5.37
CA ILE A 48 -8.42 -0.19 4.01
C ILE A 48 -6.91 -0.14 3.80
N LEU A 49 -6.44 -0.82 2.77
CA LEU A 49 -5.07 -0.76 2.26
C LEU A 49 -5.14 -0.21 0.84
N ASP A 50 -4.56 0.96 0.65
CA ASP A 50 -4.48 1.65 -0.63
C ASP A 50 -3.00 1.78 -1.03
N ILE A 51 -2.71 1.52 -2.30
CA ILE A 51 -1.34 1.44 -2.83
C ILE A 51 -1.30 2.18 -4.16
N ASP A 52 -0.56 3.28 -4.16
CA ASP A 52 -0.21 4.03 -5.36
C ASP A 52 1.26 3.81 -5.70
N VAL A 53 1.58 3.66 -6.98
CA VAL A 53 2.97 3.60 -7.45
C VAL A 53 3.12 4.51 -8.66
N PHE A 54 4.10 5.40 -8.62
CA PHE A 54 4.37 6.32 -9.72
C PHE A 54 5.86 6.61 -9.87
N SER A 55 6.25 7.03 -11.06
CA SER A 55 7.58 7.55 -11.38
C SER A 55 7.44 8.96 -11.94
N LYS A 56 8.37 9.85 -11.56
CA LYS A 56 8.46 11.20 -12.13
C LYS A 56 9.64 11.24 -13.09
N ILE A 57 9.39 10.79 -14.31
CA ILE A 57 10.39 10.77 -15.39
C ILE A 57 9.94 11.66 -16.53
N ASN A 58 10.89 12.31 -17.21
CA ASN A 58 10.61 13.01 -18.45
C ASN A 58 10.55 11.98 -19.57
N PHE A 59 9.39 11.89 -20.23
CA PHE A 59 9.18 10.95 -21.30
C PHE A 59 9.51 11.61 -22.65
N ILE A 60 10.57 11.15 -23.31
CA ILE A 60 11.01 11.65 -24.63
C ILE A 60 10.86 10.54 -25.70
N ASN A 61 10.43 9.34 -25.29
CA ASN A 61 10.57 8.11 -26.06
C ASN A 61 9.24 7.64 -26.67
N SER A 62 9.30 6.52 -27.42
CA SER A 62 8.16 5.92 -28.11
C SER A 62 7.14 5.26 -27.15
N ASP A 63 5.93 5.01 -27.66
CA ASP A 63 4.87 4.32 -26.93
C ASP A 63 5.31 2.95 -26.35
N GLU A 64 6.14 2.20 -27.08
CA GLU A 64 6.63 0.88 -26.64
C GLU A 64 7.48 0.98 -25.37
N GLU A 65 8.29 2.03 -25.26
CA GLU A 65 9.09 2.27 -24.06
C GLU A 65 8.22 2.68 -22.88
N MET A 66 7.11 3.37 -23.14
CA MET A 66 6.16 3.78 -22.08
C MET A 66 5.51 2.55 -21.45
N TRP A 67 5.11 1.59 -22.28
CA TRP A 67 4.59 0.32 -21.80
C TRP A 67 5.60 -0.47 -20.97
N LYS A 68 6.89 -0.42 -21.33
CA LYS A 68 7.96 -1.04 -20.53
C LYS A 68 8.08 -0.40 -19.14
N GLU A 69 7.94 0.93 -19.04
CA GLU A 69 7.90 1.61 -17.73
C GLU A 69 6.66 1.22 -16.92
N PHE A 70 5.48 1.15 -17.55
CA PHE A 70 4.26 0.69 -16.85
C PHE A 70 4.38 -0.73 -16.31
N GLU A 71 5.04 -1.64 -17.04
CA GLU A 71 5.29 -3.00 -16.54
C GLU A 71 6.21 -3.02 -15.30
N LYS A 72 7.22 -2.14 -15.23
CA LYS A 72 8.05 -1.98 -14.03
C LYS A 72 7.21 -1.48 -12.84
N LEU A 73 6.37 -0.46 -13.05
CA LEU A 73 5.47 0.05 -12.02
C LEU A 73 4.47 -1.01 -11.56
N ARG A 74 3.92 -1.79 -12.50
CA ARG A 74 3.00 -2.91 -12.19
C ARG A 74 3.66 -3.96 -11.33
N LYS A 75 4.89 -4.37 -11.67
CA LYS A 75 5.66 -5.33 -10.87
C LYS A 75 5.93 -4.78 -9.47
N PHE A 76 6.40 -3.54 -9.35
CA PHE A 76 6.68 -2.94 -8.05
C PHE A 76 5.42 -2.79 -7.19
N LYS A 77 4.28 -2.37 -7.78
CA LYS A 77 2.98 -2.34 -7.09
C LYS A 77 2.57 -3.72 -6.57
N ASN A 78 2.77 -4.77 -7.38
CA ASN A 78 2.45 -6.14 -6.97
C ASN A 78 3.36 -6.61 -5.83
N ASP A 79 4.66 -6.30 -5.89
CA ASP A 79 5.60 -6.63 -4.81
C ASP A 79 5.16 -5.94 -3.51
N VAL A 80 4.83 -4.64 -3.55
CA VAL A 80 4.30 -3.89 -2.40
C VAL A 80 3.04 -4.55 -1.85
N PHE A 81 2.07 -4.88 -2.70
CA PHE A 81 0.83 -5.53 -2.26
C PHE A 81 1.10 -6.90 -1.62
N PHE A 82 1.81 -7.79 -2.30
CA PHE A 82 2.01 -9.16 -1.83
C PHE A 82 2.92 -9.28 -0.62
N TYR A 83 3.86 -8.35 -0.43
CA TYR A 83 4.68 -8.27 0.78
C TYR A 83 3.98 -7.54 1.94
N SER A 84 2.91 -6.80 1.67
CA SER A 84 2.09 -6.14 2.71
C SER A 84 1.02 -7.06 3.31
N ILE A 85 0.80 -8.26 2.75
CA ILE A 85 -0.25 -9.18 3.19
C ILE A 85 0.28 -10.56 3.52
N THR A 86 -0.48 -11.31 4.32
CA THR A 86 -0.17 -12.71 4.65
C THR A 86 -0.81 -13.68 3.67
N GLU A 87 -0.34 -14.94 3.64
CA GLU A 87 -1.00 -16.00 2.86
C GLU A 87 -2.48 -16.19 3.24
N LYS A 88 -2.82 -16.10 4.53
CA LYS A 88 -4.22 -16.13 5.00
C LYS A 88 -5.05 -15.00 4.41
N THR A 89 -4.48 -13.82 4.24
CA THR A 89 -5.16 -12.68 3.60
C THR A 89 -5.37 -12.94 2.11
N LYS A 90 -4.38 -13.52 1.42
CA LYS A 90 -4.49 -13.88 -0.01
C LYS A 90 -5.63 -14.88 -0.27
N GLU A 91 -5.85 -15.82 0.65
CA GLU A 91 -6.92 -16.81 0.57
C GLU A 91 -8.33 -16.22 0.63
N LEU A 92 -8.50 -14.99 1.12
CA LEU A 92 -9.81 -14.32 1.17
C LEU A 92 -10.32 -13.85 -0.21
N PHE A 93 -9.45 -13.82 -1.22
CA PHE A 93 -9.75 -13.29 -2.57
C PHE A 93 -9.70 -14.37 -3.67
N LYS A 94 -9.72 -15.66 -3.28
CA LYS A 94 -9.78 -16.80 -4.21
C LYS A 94 -11.20 -17.13 -4.63
#